data_AF-A0A382GIH7-F1
#
_entry.id   AF-A0A382GIH7-F1
#
_cell.length_a   1.000
_cell.length_b   1.000
_cell.length_c   1.000
_cell.angle_alpha   90.00
_cell.angle_beta   90.00
_cell.angle_gamma   90.00
#
_symmetry.space_group_name_H-M   'P 1'
#
loop_
_entity.id
_entity.type
_entity.pdbx_description
1 polymer ?
#
loop_
_entity_poly.entity_id
_entity_poly.type
_entity_poly.pdbx_seq_one_letter_code
_entity_poly.pdbx_strand_id
1 'polypeptide(L)'
;MLDIDQEMFGQAVESLRHSDDSADARDAILARDKEVDEFEQEVRRKVLTHCSVRAGSDLTGSMMLVTIVIDIERIGDYTKNIVELARSYPSRLEAGPLEDDLQRIEATVTSNFDLTRKAIENSDEEMANQVLTETKWISKLCDDRVRDLVAA
;
A
#
# COMPACT_ATOMS: atom_id res chain seq x y z
N MET A 1 6.73 9.00 -1.25
CA MET A 1 6.48 7.69 -0.60
C MET A 1 5.26 7.05 -1.22
N LEU A 2 4.03 7.58 -1.06
CA LEU A 2 2.82 7.00 -1.68
C LEU A 2 2.90 6.75 -3.20
N ASP A 3 3.53 7.63 -3.99
CA ASP A 3 3.69 7.39 -5.43
C ASP A 3 4.62 6.20 -5.72
N ILE A 4 5.64 5.99 -4.88
CA ILE A 4 6.53 4.83 -4.98
C ILE A 4 5.76 3.56 -4.65
N ASP A 5 4.96 3.57 -3.57
CA ASP A 5 4.12 2.42 -3.22
C ASP A 5 3.06 2.12 -4.28
N GLN A 6 2.50 3.16 -4.92
CA GLN A 6 1.57 2.99 -6.03
C GLN A 6 2.25 2.30 -7.23
N GLU A 7 3.45 2.75 -7.60
CA GLU A 7 4.24 2.12 -8.65
C GLU A 7 4.58 0.66 -8.30
N MET A 8 5.06 0.43 -7.07
CA MET A 8 5.39 -0.91 -6.59
C MET A 8 4.16 -1.82 -6.61
N PHE A 9 3.00 -1.35 -6.12
CA PHE A 9 1.77 -2.12 -6.08
C PHE A 9 1.31 -2.51 -7.48
N GLY A 10 1.35 -1.57 -8.42
CA GLY A 10 1.05 -1.85 -9.83
C GLY A 10 1.95 -2.94 -10.40
N GLN A 11 3.26 -2.86 -10.17
CA GLN A 11 4.20 -3.89 -10.62
C GLN A 11 3.97 -5.24 -9.93
N ALA A 12 3.63 -5.25 -8.64
CA ALA A 12 3.35 -6.48 -7.91
C ALA A 12 2.08 -7.19 -8.41
N VAL A 13 1.03 -6.44 -8.74
CA VAL A 13 -0.17 -6.99 -9.39
C VAL A 13 0.20 -7.54 -10.77
N GLU A 14 0.96 -6.81 -11.58
CA GLU A 14 1.45 -7.30 -12.88
C GLU A 14 2.23 -8.61 -12.73
N SER A 15 3.12 -8.72 -11.73
CA SER A 15 3.84 -9.96 -11.42
C SER A 15 2.96 -11.16 -11.12
N LEU A 16 1.78 -10.95 -10.50
CA LEU A 16 0.83 -12.03 -10.26
C LEU A 16 0.05 -12.41 -11.54
N ARG A 17 -0.24 -11.43 -12.40
CA ARG A 17 -1.10 -11.61 -13.57
C ARG A 17 -0.34 -12.05 -14.81
N HIS A 18 0.98 -11.85 -14.87
CA HIS A 18 1.83 -12.20 -16.00
C HIS A 18 3.01 -13.08 -15.58
N SER A 19 3.20 -14.18 -16.31
CA SER A 19 4.27 -15.16 -16.04
C SER A 19 5.65 -14.72 -16.53
N ASP A 20 5.70 -13.66 -17.34
CA ASP A 20 6.91 -13.22 -18.06
C ASP A 20 7.74 -12.19 -17.28
N ASP A 21 7.41 -11.98 -16.00
CA ASP A 21 8.11 -11.02 -15.16
C ASP A 21 9.55 -11.45 -14.89
N SER A 22 10.47 -10.67 -15.45
CA SER A 22 11.91 -10.84 -15.29
C SER A 22 12.34 -10.70 -13.82
N ALA A 23 13.41 -11.39 -13.44
CA ALA A 23 14.04 -11.18 -12.14
C ALA A 23 14.38 -9.69 -11.89
N ASP A 24 14.78 -8.98 -12.94
CA ASP A 24 15.14 -7.56 -12.92
C ASP A 24 13.97 -6.66 -12.49
N ALA A 25 12.75 -6.93 -12.98
CA ALA A 25 11.56 -6.17 -12.58
C ALA A 25 11.26 -6.32 -11.09
N ARG A 26 11.46 -7.51 -10.55
CA ARG A 26 11.21 -7.82 -9.14
C ARG A 26 12.29 -7.24 -8.22
N ASP A 27 13.54 -7.23 -8.66
CA ASP A 27 14.65 -6.60 -7.92
C ASP A 27 14.52 -5.07 -7.90
N ALA A 28 13.89 -4.48 -8.92
CA ALA A 28 13.54 -3.06 -8.92
C ALA A 28 12.54 -2.71 -7.80
N ILE A 29 11.54 -3.57 -7.54
CA ILE A 29 10.58 -3.36 -6.44
C ILE A 29 11.30 -3.38 -5.09
N LEU A 30 12.22 -4.33 -4.86
CA LEU A 30 13.02 -4.39 -3.63
C LEU A 30 13.92 -3.16 -3.43
N ALA A 31 14.43 -2.59 -4.51
CA ALA A 31 15.20 -1.35 -4.45
C ALA A 31 14.32 -0.15 -4.07
N ARG A 32 13.06 -0.12 -4.54
CA ARG A 32 12.09 0.93 -4.22
C ARG A 32 11.55 0.82 -2.80
N ASP A 33 11.30 -0.38 -2.32
CA ASP A 33 10.96 -0.68 -0.91
C ASP A 33 11.99 -0.06 0.05
N LYS A 34 13.28 -0.29 -0.23
CA LYS A 34 14.37 0.30 0.54
C LYS A 34 14.39 1.84 0.48
N GLU A 35 14.00 2.43 -0.64
CA GLU A 35 13.87 3.89 -0.75
C GLU A 35 12.75 4.42 0.16
N VAL A 36 11.63 3.70 0.26
CA VAL A 36 10.53 4.01 1.18
C VAL A 36 10.99 3.89 2.64
N ASP A 37 11.72 2.84 3.01
CA ASP A 37 12.33 2.68 4.35
C ASP A 37 13.24 3.85 4.72
N GLU A 38 14.10 4.27 3.79
CA GLU A 38 15.03 5.38 4.00
C GLU A 38 14.26 6.70 4.21
N PHE A 39 13.16 6.92 3.46
CA PHE A 39 12.30 8.08 3.66
C PHE A 39 11.54 8.05 4.99
N GLU A 40 11.03 6.90 5.43
CA GLU A 40 10.39 6.73 6.74
C GLU A 40 11.33 7.18 7.86
N GLN A 41 12.56 6.67 7.84
CA GLN A 41 13.58 6.97 8.85
C GLN A 41 13.96 8.45 8.82
N GLU A 42 14.08 9.02 7.62
CA GLU A 42 14.40 10.43 7.44
C GLU A 42 13.29 11.33 7.99
N VAL A 43 12.03 11.04 7.68
CA VAL A 43 10.88 11.81 8.18
C VAL A 43 10.81 11.73 9.69
N ARG A 44 10.94 10.55 10.29
CA ARG A 44 10.95 10.39 11.75
C ARG A 44 12.04 11.19 12.42
N ARG A 45 13.26 11.17 11.87
CA ARG A 45 14.38 11.98 12.37
C ARG A 45 14.08 13.47 12.27
N LYS A 46 13.51 13.94 11.15
CA LYS A 46 13.11 15.34 10.94
C LYS A 46 12.04 15.77 11.95
N VAL A 47 11.03 14.94 12.18
CA VAL A 47 9.97 15.21 13.16
C VAL A 47 10.53 15.28 14.57
N LEU A 48 11.35 14.30 14.99
CA LEU A 48 11.98 14.32 16.31
C LEU A 48 12.83 15.58 16.51
N THR A 49 13.60 15.97 15.48
CA THR A 49 14.40 17.20 15.51
C THR A 49 13.50 18.42 15.66
N HIS A 50 12.39 18.49 14.93
CA HIS A 50 11.43 19.59 15.01
C HIS A 50 10.88 19.74 16.43
N CYS A 51 10.41 18.64 17.03
CA CYS A 51 9.87 18.63 18.40
C CYS A 51 10.93 18.95 19.47
N SER A 52 12.18 18.57 19.25
CA SER A 52 13.25 18.76 20.24
C SER A 52 13.78 20.20 20.27
N VAL A 53 13.81 20.88 19.12
CA VAL A 53 14.41 22.21 18.99
C VAL A 53 13.39 23.33 19.18
N ARG A 54 12.12 23.11 18.83
CA ARG A 54 11.10 24.17 18.82
C ARG A 54 10.23 24.09 20.06
N ALA A 55 10.39 25.05 20.98
CA ALA A 55 9.48 25.22 22.10
C ALA A 55 8.03 25.45 21.61
N GLY A 56 7.07 24.70 22.16
CA GLY A 56 5.66 24.79 21.78
C GLY A 56 5.32 24.16 20.43
N SER A 57 6.15 23.24 19.89
CA SER A 57 5.79 22.44 18.71
C SER A 57 4.50 21.66 18.94
N ASP A 58 3.66 21.56 17.91
CA ASP A 58 2.49 20.68 17.93
C ASP A 58 2.93 19.20 17.90
N LEU A 59 2.98 18.59 19.08
CA LEU A 59 3.36 17.19 19.23
C LEU A 59 2.31 16.26 18.62
N THR A 60 1.04 16.62 18.66
CA THR A 60 -0.04 15.78 18.13
C THR A 60 0.07 15.67 16.62
N GLY A 61 0.15 16.79 15.89
CA GLY A 61 0.37 16.80 14.44
C GLY A 61 1.67 16.11 14.03
N SER A 62 2.74 16.32 14.81
CA SER A 62 4.04 15.67 14.59
C SER A 62 3.94 14.15 14.71
N MET A 63 3.28 13.64 15.75
CA MET A 63 3.09 12.20 15.95
C MET A 63 2.13 11.60 14.90
N MET A 64 1.10 12.33 14.47
CA MET A 64 0.23 11.89 13.37
C MET A 64 1.02 11.71 12.08
N LEU A 65 1.91 12.64 11.73
CA LEU A 65 2.78 12.50 10.55
C LEU A 65 3.67 11.27 10.65
N VAL A 66 4.23 10.99 11.85
CA VAL A 66 5.04 9.77 12.08
C VAL A 66 4.22 8.51 11.84
N THR A 67 2.99 8.44 12.37
CA THR A 67 2.12 7.27 12.14
C THR A 67 1.81 7.10 10.65
N ILE A 68 1.50 8.19 9.94
CA ILE A 68 1.20 8.13 8.50
C ILE A 68 2.38 7.57 7.70
N VAL A 69 3.62 8.03 7.95
CA VAL A 69 4.77 7.52 7.19
C VAL A 69 5.10 6.05 7.50
N ILE A 70 4.82 5.58 8.72
CA ILE A 70 4.91 4.16 9.08
C ILE A 70 3.85 3.35 8.33
N ASP A 71 2.61 3.84 8.27
CA ASP A 71 1.55 3.14 7.54
C ASP A 71 1.82 3.08 6.03
N ILE A 72 2.49 4.09 5.47
CA ILE A 72 2.95 4.10 4.08
C ILE A 72 4.06 3.06 3.86
N GLU A 73 5.08 2.99 4.73
CA GLU A 73 6.14 1.96 4.66
C GLU A 73 5.57 0.53 4.70
N ARG A 74 4.55 0.28 5.54
CA ARG A 74 3.85 -1.01 5.58
C ARG A 74 3.20 -1.40 4.26
N ILE A 75 2.76 -0.43 3.45
CA ILE A 75 2.21 -0.71 2.12
C ILE A 75 3.30 -1.26 1.19
N GLY A 76 4.51 -0.71 1.26
CA GLY A 76 5.70 -1.23 0.58
C GLY A 76 5.96 -2.69 0.96
N ASP A 77 5.95 -2.98 2.26
CA ASP A 77 6.11 -4.33 2.82
C ASP A 77 5.03 -5.31 2.33
N TYR A 78 3.76 -4.89 2.31
CA TYR A 78 2.68 -5.72 1.75
C TYR A 78 2.85 -5.98 0.26
N THR A 79 3.36 -4.99 -0.47
CA THR A 79 3.63 -5.11 -1.90
C THR A 79 4.75 -6.10 -2.18
N LYS A 80 5.82 -6.07 -1.38
CA LYS A 80 6.89 -7.07 -1.42
C LYS A 80 6.36 -8.48 -1.17
N ASN A 81 5.46 -8.67 -0.20
CA ASN A 81 4.83 -9.98 0.04
C ASN A 81 4.09 -10.51 -1.19
N ILE A 82 3.42 -9.63 -1.94
CA ILE A 82 2.74 -9.99 -3.21
C ILE A 82 3.77 -10.46 -4.25
N VAL A 83 4.89 -9.77 -4.38
CA VAL A 83 5.97 -10.14 -5.31
C VAL A 83 6.62 -11.47 -4.90
N GLU A 84 6.85 -11.69 -3.61
CA GLU A 84 7.38 -12.96 -3.09
C GLU A 84 6.44 -14.13 -3.37
N LEU A 85 5.12 -13.89 -3.29
CA LEU A 85 4.12 -14.87 -3.70
C LEU A 85 4.23 -15.19 -5.20
N ALA A 86 4.30 -14.18 -6.06
CA ALA A 86 4.49 -14.35 -7.51
C ALA A 86 5.81 -15.07 -7.85
N ARG A 87 6.88 -14.82 -7.10
CA ARG A 87 8.17 -15.53 -7.23
C ARG A 87 8.03 -17.02 -6.87
N SER A 88 7.28 -17.31 -5.82
CA SER A 88 7.08 -18.68 -5.32
C SER A 88 6.15 -19.50 -6.22
N TYR A 89 5.24 -18.83 -6.93
CA TYR A 89 4.27 -19.43 -7.86
C TYR A 89 4.38 -18.75 -9.23
N PRO A 90 5.32 -19.17 -10.11
CA PRO A 90 5.64 -18.46 -11.35
C PRO A 90 4.54 -18.50 -12.43
N SER A 91 3.55 -19.37 -12.27
CA SER A 91 2.38 -19.39 -13.14
C SER A 91 1.46 -18.23 -12.81
N ARG A 92 0.85 -17.62 -13.84
CA ARG A 92 -0.24 -16.66 -13.68
C ARG A 92 -1.23 -17.10 -12.59
N LEU A 93 -1.60 -16.16 -11.72
CA LEU A 93 -2.65 -16.36 -10.73
C LEU A 93 -4.00 -16.53 -11.43
N GLU A 94 -4.59 -17.70 -11.27
CA GLU A 94 -5.97 -18.01 -11.67
C GLU A 94 -6.85 -18.09 -10.42
N ALA A 95 -7.59 -17.03 -10.11
CA ALA A 95 -8.41 -16.98 -8.89
C ALA A 95 -9.77 -17.70 -9.03
N GLY A 96 -10.06 -18.31 -10.20
CA GLY A 96 -11.25 -19.10 -10.43
C GLY A 96 -12.55 -18.33 -10.10
N PRO A 97 -13.41 -18.83 -9.19
CA PRO A 97 -14.63 -18.12 -8.79
C PRO A 97 -14.41 -16.76 -8.13
N LEU A 98 -13.19 -16.47 -7.67
CA LEU A 98 -12.82 -15.22 -6.98
C LEU A 98 -12.24 -14.16 -7.93
N GLU A 99 -12.12 -14.46 -9.23
CA GLU A 99 -11.43 -13.59 -10.19
C GLU A 99 -12.06 -12.20 -10.29
N ASP A 100 -13.39 -12.12 -10.40
CA ASP A 100 -14.11 -10.84 -10.49
C ASP A 100 -13.95 -10.01 -9.21
N ASP A 101 -14.02 -10.68 -8.05
CA ASP A 101 -13.83 -10.05 -6.74
C ASP A 101 -12.40 -9.50 -6.60
N LEU A 102 -11.39 -10.28 -7.00
CA LEU A 102 -9.99 -9.91 -6.90
C LEU A 102 -9.63 -8.76 -7.85
N GLN A 103 -10.08 -8.81 -9.11
CA GLN A 103 -9.88 -7.72 -10.07
C GLN A 103 -10.52 -6.41 -9.59
N ARG A 104 -11.70 -6.50 -8.96
CA ARG A 104 -12.36 -5.34 -8.37
C ARG A 104 -11.55 -4.77 -7.21
N ILE A 105 -11.00 -5.61 -6.34
CA ILE A 105 -10.12 -5.17 -5.24
C ILE A 105 -8.87 -4.49 -5.81
N GLU A 106 -8.19 -5.10 -6.77
CA GLU A 106 -7.00 -4.54 -7.43
C GLU A 106 -7.26 -3.15 -8.02
N ALA A 107 -8.37 -3.00 -8.76
CA ALA A 107 -8.77 -1.71 -9.34
C ALA A 107 -9.05 -0.65 -8.27
N THR A 108 -9.79 -1.01 -7.22
CA THR A 108 -10.13 -0.06 -6.16
C THR A 108 -8.91 0.33 -5.34
N VAL A 109 -8.03 -0.60 -4.96
CA VAL A 109 -6.78 -0.29 -4.26
C VAL A 109 -5.90 0.62 -5.12
N THR A 110 -5.77 0.34 -6.42
CA THR A 110 -5.04 1.21 -7.37
C THR A 110 -5.59 2.64 -7.38
N SER A 111 -6.91 2.79 -7.44
CA SER A 111 -7.56 4.11 -7.42
C SER A 111 -7.42 4.83 -6.06
N ASN A 112 -7.39 4.07 -4.96
CA ASN A 112 -7.28 4.61 -3.61
C ASN A 112 -5.93 5.29 -3.37
N PHE A 113 -4.84 4.83 -3.98
CA PHE A 113 -3.55 5.55 -3.89
C PHE A 113 -3.68 7.01 -4.35
N ASP A 114 -4.28 7.22 -5.52
CA ASP A 114 -4.46 8.56 -6.10
C ASP A 114 -5.44 9.40 -5.28
N LEU A 115 -6.55 8.80 -4.82
CA LEU A 115 -7.53 9.48 -3.96
C LEU A 115 -6.93 9.87 -2.61
N THR A 116 -6.21 8.95 -1.94
CA THR A 116 -5.54 9.22 -0.67
C THR A 116 -4.48 10.30 -0.80
N ARG A 117 -3.67 10.27 -1.88
CA ARG A 117 -2.69 11.32 -2.14
C ARG A 117 -3.37 12.69 -2.28
N LYS A 118 -4.38 12.79 -3.15
CA LYS A 118 -5.14 14.03 -3.36
C LYS A 118 -5.83 14.52 -2.10
N ALA A 119 -6.38 13.62 -1.29
CA ALA A 119 -7.01 13.96 -0.01
C ALA A 119 -6.00 14.57 0.97
N ILE A 120 -4.80 13.99 1.08
CA ILE A 120 -3.74 14.50 1.95
C ILE A 120 -3.19 15.84 1.44
N GLU A 121 -2.86 15.93 0.14
CA GLU A 121 -2.29 17.13 -0.48
C GLU A 121 -3.20 18.35 -0.37
N ASN A 122 -4.51 18.16 -0.57
CA ASN A 122 -5.49 19.24 -0.58
C ASN A 122 -6.23 19.41 0.75
N SER A 123 -5.92 18.58 1.76
CA SER A 123 -6.69 18.51 3.01
C SER A 123 -8.20 18.34 2.75
N ASP A 124 -8.54 17.48 1.79
CA ASP A 124 -9.90 17.27 1.30
C ASP A 124 -10.60 16.16 2.11
N GLU A 125 -11.50 16.58 2.99
CA GLU A 125 -12.26 15.69 3.86
C GLU A 125 -13.28 14.83 3.08
N GLU A 126 -13.83 15.32 1.98
CA GLU A 126 -14.79 14.57 1.18
C GLU A 126 -14.09 13.39 0.48
N MET A 127 -12.91 13.64 -0.11
CA MET A 127 -12.08 12.59 -0.70
C MET A 127 -11.62 11.58 0.35
N ALA A 128 -11.22 12.04 1.55
CA ALA A 128 -10.85 11.14 2.64
C ALA A 128 -12.02 10.22 3.04
N ASN A 129 -13.24 10.76 3.16
CA ASN A 129 -14.43 9.98 3.45
C ASN A 129 -14.80 9.00 2.33
N GLN A 130 -14.55 9.36 1.07
CA GLN A 130 -14.72 8.47 -0.06
C GLN A 130 -13.78 7.26 0.04
N VAL A 131 -12.49 7.48 0.30
CA VAL A 131 -11.51 6.39 0.52
C VAL A 131 -11.98 5.47 1.66
N LEU A 132 -12.41 6.03 2.78
CA LEU A 132 -12.92 5.26 3.92
C LEU A 132 -14.20 4.47 3.61
N THR A 133 -14.98 4.88 2.62
CA THR A 133 -16.19 4.17 2.21
C THR A 133 -15.85 2.99 1.32
N GLU A 134 -14.92 3.17 0.38
CA GLU A 134 -14.44 2.12 -0.50
C GLU A 134 -13.74 0.98 0.27
N THR A 135 -12.99 1.30 1.34
CA THR A 135 -12.31 0.26 2.13
C THR A 135 -13.28 -0.67 2.88
N LYS A 136 -14.47 -0.20 3.27
CA LYS A 136 -15.43 -1.00 4.05
C LYS A 136 -15.93 -2.23 3.31
N TRP A 137 -16.24 -2.09 2.02
CA TRP A 137 -16.73 -3.23 1.25
C TRP A 137 -15.61 -4.22 0.95
N ILE A 138 -14.37 -3.74 0.74
CA ILE A 138 -13.19 -4.57 0.54
C ILE A 138 -12.97 -5.44 1.79
N SER A 139 -12.92 -4.84 2.99
CA SER A 139 -12.71 -5.60 4.23
C SER A 139 -13.77 -6.68 4.41
N LYS A 140 -15.05 -6.33 4.22
CA LYS A 140 -16.15 -7.30 4.33
C LYS A 140 -16.02 -8.44 3.33
N LEU A 141 -15.70 -8.12 2.07
CA LEU A 141 -15.54 -9.12 1.02
C LEU A 141 -14.39 -10.07 1.34
N CYS A 142 -13.23 -9.55 1.74
CA CYS A 142 -12.09 -10.36 2.14
C CYS A 142 -12.43 -11.30 3.31
N ASP A 143 -13.09 -10.80 4.36
CA ASP A 143 -13.51 -11.61 5.51
C ASP A 143 -14.45 -12.76 5.10
N ASP A 144 -15.42 -12.47 4.23
CA ASP A 144 -16.36 -13.47 3.74
C ASP A 144 -15.64 -14.52 2.87
N ARG A 145 -14.71 -14.11 2.00
CA ARG A 145 -13.93 -15.06 1.17
C ARG A 145 -12.96 -15.93 1.96
N VAL A 146 -12.29 -15.37 2.96
CA VAL A 146 -11.45 -16.17 3.86
C VAL A 146 -12.30 -17.21 4.60
N ARG A 147 -13.50 -16.83 5.05
CA ARG A 147 -14.43 -17.77 5.70
C ARG A 147 -14.87 -18.88 4.75
N ASP A 148 -15.22 -18.54 3.51
CA ASP A 148 -15.63 -19.52 2.49
C ASP A 148 -14.52 -20.51 2.18
N LEU A 149 -13.26 -20.04 2.07
CA LEU A 149 -12.09 -20.89 1.79
C LEU A 149 -11.77 -21.86 2.95
N VAL A 150 -12.01 -21.47 4.20
CA VAL A 150 -11.78 -22.33 5.38
C VAL A 150 -12.93 -23.33 5.58
N ALA A 151 -14.13 -23.00 5.11
CA ALA A 151 -15.30 -23.85 5.24
C ALA A 151 -15.42 -24.92 4.12
N ALA A 152 -14.61 -24.80 3.06
CA ALA A 152 -14.53 -25.74 1.94
C ALA A 152 -13.56 -26.89 2.22
#